data_AF-A0AAW1RQ84-F1
#
_entry.id   AF-A0AAW1RQ84-F1
#
_cell.length_a   1.000
_cell.length_b   1.000
_cell.length_c   1.000
_cell.angle_alpha   90.00
_cell.angle_beta   90.00
_cell.angle_gamma   90.00
#
_symmetry.space_group_name_H-M   'P 1'
#
loop_
_entity.id
_entity.type
_entity.pdbx_description
1 polymer ?
#
loop_
_entity_poly.entity_id
_entity_poly.type
_entity_poly.pdbx_seq_one_letter_code
_entity_poly.pdbx_strand_id
1 'polypeptide(L)'
;MMSKLSQAYKPCPCTATPFLATQRLQPTQSRQVLQSSGPVRAVAQGTEAAEELLERASSSSSSTPDVSNGTGAVRLDGKAFRRALGKNGKYIRQPKNDPDSLALMDTHGVGYSTTGLVAQMRANGNRWQHKDVRVKLAQAFGYCWGVQRAVEMAYEARKQYPGHKLHITNEIIHNPAVNQRLKEMDISIIKEQDGVKDFGGIKSDDVVILPAFGASLQEMMLLSDRGVNIVDTTCPWVAKVWNAVDRQARKSHTSIIHGKYSHEETVATASFATTYLIVRDLTEAQEVCDYIINGGDKQAFLQKYSKAISEGFDPDRDLVRVGLANQTTMLRDETLEIGKMLERTMMQKYGPAELKEHYMVMDTICDATQERQTAVYDLVDKKPDMPEPEKLDMMIVVGGFNSSNTSHLQEIPEMRGIPSFW
;
A
#
# COMPACT_ATOMS: atom_id res chain seq x y z
N MET A 1 -25.16 -68.96 -7.38
CA MET A 1 -25.51 -69.71 -6.16
C MET A 1 -24.65 -69.17 -5.02
N MET A 2 -25.31 -68.67 -3.96
CA MET A 2 -24.85 -68.46 -2.58
C MET A 2 -23.32 -68.42 -2.29
N SER A 3 -22.82 -67.36 -1.66
CA SER A 3 -22.80 -67.30 -0.19
C SER A 3 -22.16 -66.02 0.37
N LYS A 4 -22.87 -65.47 1.38
CA LYS A 4 -22.41 -64.86 2.65
C LYS A 4 -21.31 -63.79 2.63
N LEU A 5 -21.69 -62.59 3.05
CA LEU A 5 -20.99 -61.82 4.08
C LEU A 5 -22.01 -60.93 4.82
N SER A 6 -22.30 -61.30 6.07
CA SER A 6 -22.97 -60.44 7.06
C SER A 6 -21.98 -60.19 8.19
N GLN A 7 -21.68 -58.94 8.49
CA GLN A 7 -21.25 -58.58 9.83
C GLN A 7 -21.68 -57.15 10.15
N ALA A 8 -22.46 -57.06 11.21
CA ALA A 8 -23.02 -55.85 11.78
C ALA A 8 -21.98 -55.13 12.64
N TYR A 9 -21.96 -53.80 12.57
CA TYR A 9 -21.33 -52.95 13.58
C TYR A 9 -22.42 -52.27 14.41
N LYS A 10 -22.42 -52.52 15.72
CA LYS A 10 -23.24 -51.85 16.72
C LYS A 10 -22.55 -50.55 17.20
N PRO A 11 -23.31 -49.51 17.58
CA PRO A 11 -22.76 -48.26 18.13
C PRO A 11 -22.41 -48.40 19.62
N CYS A 12 -21.36 -47.69 20.06
CA CYS A 12 -20.90 -47.62 21.46
C CYS A 12 -21.47 -46.36 22.14
N PRO A 13 -21.86 -46.39 23.43
CA PRO A 13 -22.68 -45.35 24.05
C PRO A 13 -21.86 -44.22 24.71
N CYS A 14 -22.41 -43.01 24.64
CA CYS A 14 -21.95 -41.83 25.38
C CYS A 14 -22.26 -41.96 26.88
N THR A 15 -21.30 -41.64 27.73
CA THR A 15 -21.51 -41.29 29.14
C THR A 15 -21.01 -39.88 29.40
N ALA A 16 -21.89 -39.06 29.97
CA ALA A 16 -21.66 -37.69 30.38
C ALA A 16 -21.39 -37.62 31.89
N THR A 17 -20.44 -36.80 32.33
CA THR A 17 -20.40 -36.14 33.67
C THR A 17 -19.31 -35.04 33.67
N PRO A 18 -19.31 -34.07 34.60
CA PRO A 18 -19.24 -32.65 34.28
C PRO A 18 -17.89 -31.99 34.63
N PHE A 19 -17.52 -30.95 33.88
CA PHE A 19 -16.35 -30.11 34.19
C PHE A 19 -16.70 -29.03 35.22
N LEU A 20 -15.93 -29.03 36.32
CA LEU A 20 -15.87 -27.97 37.31
C LEU A 20 -15.06 -26.77 36.77
N ALA A 21 -15.57 -25.57 37.08
CA ALA A 21 -15.01 -24.29 36.73
C ALA A 21 -13.66 -24.00 37.43
N THR A 22 -12.76 -23.28 36.77
CA THR A 22 -11.85 -22.32 37.43
C THR A 22 -11.38 -21.22 36.47
N GLN A 23 -11.77 -20.00 36.83
CA GLN A 23 -11.12 -18.69 36.66
C GLN A 23 -10.65 -18.20 35.28
N ARG A 24 -11.47 -17.30 34.73
CA ARG A 24 -11.08 -16.30 33.72
C ARG A 24 -10.07 -15.31 34.31
N LEU A 25 -8.93 -15.16 33.65
CA LEU A 25 -8.10 -13.96 33.79
C LEU A 25 -8.79 -12.81 33.02
N GLN A 26 -9.06 -11.71 33.72
CA GLN A 26 -9.63 -10.49 33.15
C GLN A 26 -8.56 -9.75 32.32
N PRO A 27 -8.87 -9.26 31.11
CA PRO A 27 -8.05 -8.27 30.44
C PRO A 27 -8.35 -6.89 31.04
N THR A 28 -7.31 -6.22 31.52
CA THR A 28 -7.33 -4.83 31.98
C THR A 28 -7.71 -3.90 30.82
N GLN A 29 -8.80 -3.16 31.00
CA GLN A 29 -9.21 -2.05 30.13
C GLN A 29 -8.38 -0.81 30.44
N SER A 30 -7.84 -0.17 29.39
CA SER A 30 -8.03 1.26 29.12
C SER A 30 -7.22 1.68 27.88
N ARG A 31 -7.80 1.48 26.69
CA ARG A 31 -7.41 2.23 25.48
C ARG A 31 -8.41 3.38 25.35
N GLN A 32 -8.01 4.59 25.74
CA GLN A 32 -8.76 5.80 25.40
C GLN A 32 -8.70 5.97 23.88
N VAL A 33 -9.87 5.90 23.26
CA VAL A 33 -10.09 6.25 21.86
C VAL A 33 -10.03 7.78 21.77
N LEU A 34 -8.90 8.30 21.30
CA LEU A 34 -8.82 9.69 20.85
C LEU A 34 -9.64 9.81 19.57
N GLN A 35 -10.80 10.44 19.69
CA GLN A 35 -11.60 10.92 18.57
C GLN A 35 -10.85 12.07 17.90
N SER A 36 -10.18 11.84 16.77
CA SER A 36 -9.76 12.91 15.86
C SER A 36 -10.86 13.15 14.81
N SER A 37 -11.19 14.42 14.64
CA SER A 37 -12.32 14.93 13.86
C SER A 37 -11.81 15.74 12.67
N GLY A 38 -12.52 15.65 11.54
CA GLY A 38 -12.45 16.63 10.45
C GLY A 38 -11.66 16.20 9.19
N PRO A 39 -12.02 16.76 8.01
CA PRO A 39 -11.46 16.39 6.72
C PRO A 39 -10.05 16.97 6.51
N VAL A 40 -9.25 16.29 5.68
CA VAL A 40 -8.01 16.84 5.12
C VAL A 40 -8.36 18.01 4.20
N ARG A 41 -8.36 19.23 4.75
CA ARG A 41 -8.40 20.48 3.99
C ARG A 41 -6.97 20.95 3.77
N ALA A 42 -6.43 20.70 2.57
CA ALA A 42 -5.41 21.60 2.05
C ALA A 42 -6.09 22.96 1.82
N VAL A 43 -5.72 23.96 2.62
CA VAL A 43 -6.22 25.33 2.45
C VAL A 43 -5.80 25.81 1.06
N ALA A 44 -6.80 26.10 0.23
CA ALA A 44 -6.68 26.75 -1.05
C ALA A 44 -6.00 28.12 -0.89
N GLN A 45 -4.74 28.24 -1.31
CA GLN A 45 -4.08 29.51 -1.61
C GLN A 45 -3.30 29.46 -2.94
N GLY A 46 -3.57 28.46 -3.80
CA GLY A 46 -2.88 28.27 -5.09
C GLY A 46 -3.79 28.28 -6.31
N THR A 47 -5.08 28.58 -6.18
CA THR A 47 -6.06 28.42 -7.28
C THR A 47 -5.78 29.36 -8.46
N GLU A 48 -5.37 30.60 -8.22
CA GLU A 48 -5.04 31.55 -9.30
C GLU A 48 -3.76 31.16 -10.07
N ALA A 49 -2.73 30.67 -9.36
CA ALA A 49 -1.47 30.24 -9.99
C ALA A 49 -1.62 28.93 -10.79
N ALA A 50 -2.47 28.02 -10.31
CA ALA A 50 -2.79 26.77 -11.00
C ALA A 50 -3.60 27.02 -12.29
N GLU A 51 -4.54 27.98 -12.29
CA GLU A 51 -5.28 28.40 -13.48
C GLU A 51 -4.36 29.07 -14.52
N GLU A 52 -3.45 29.94 -14.10
CA GLU A 52 -2.47 30.59 -15.00
C GLU A 52 -1.48 29.60 -15.66
N LEU A 53 -1.08 28.54 -14.93
CA LEU A 53 -0.23 27.47 -15.45
C LEU A 53 -0.96 26.56 -16.44
N LEU A 54 -2.27 26.33 -16.22
CA LEU A 54 -3.12 25.56 -17.12
C LEU A 54 -3.39 26.28 -18.44
N GLU A 55 -3.54 27.61 -18.43
CA GLU A 55 -3.63 28.42 -19.65
C GLU A 55 -2.31 28.42 -20.45
N ARG A 56 -1.16 28.50 -19.76
CA ARG A 56 0.15 28.40 -20.43
C ARG A 56 0.40 27.01 -21.01
N ALA A 57 0.00 25.93 -20.35
CA ALA A 57 0.15 24.57 -20.87
C ALA A 57 -0.77 24.29 -22.07
N SER A 58 -2.02 24.77 -22.04
CA SER A 58 -3.02 24.59 -23.10
C SER A 58 -2.73 25.40 -24.37
N SER A 59 -2.03 26.54 -24.24
CA SER A 59 -1.56 27.34 -25.39
C SER A 59 -0.50 26.65 -26.27
N SER A 60 0.04 25.50 -25.85
CA SER A 60 1.12 24.79 -26.55
C SER A 60 0.69 23.47 -27.22
N SER A 61 -0.60 23.12 -27.17
CA SER A 61 -1.13 21.91 -27.82
C SER A 61 -2.38 22.23 -28.64
N SER A 62 -2.26 22.14 -29.96
CA SER A 62 -3.39 22.14 -30.88
C SER A 62 -4.20 20.85 -30.75
N SER A 63 -5.13 20.82 -29.81
CA SER A 63 -6.28 19.92 -29.83
C SER A 63 -7.39 20.53 -28.97
N THR A 64 -8.46 20.94 -29.62
CA THR A 64 -9.68 21.50 -29.04
C THR A 64 -10.22 20.64 -27.90
N PRO A 65 -10.61 21.22 -26.75
CA PRO A 65 -11.29 20.48 -25.70
C PRO A 65 -12.73 20.19 -26.12
N ASP A 66 -13.14 18.93 -26.01
CA ASP A 66 -14.52 18.50 -26.18
C ASP A 66 -15.31 18.90 -24.93
N VAL A 67 -16.21 19.88 -25.07
CA VAL A 67 -17.06 20.40 -23.99
C VAL A 67 -18.42 19.73 -24.11
N SER A 68 -18.59 18.60 -23.43
CA SER A 68 -19.93 18.07 -23.13
C SER A 68 -19.93 17.22 -21.84
N ASN A 69 -20.03 17.88 -20.69
CA ASN A 69 -21.03 17.61 -19.65
C ASN A 69 -20.75 18.48 -18.42
N GLY A 70 -21.80 19.15 -17.94
CA GLY A 70 -21.74 20.14 -16.88
C GLY A 70 -21.38 19.56 -15.52
N THR A 71 -20.11 19.75 -15.14
CA THR A 71 -19.64 20.16 -13.81
C THR A 71 -18.28 20.80 -14.06
N GLY A 72 -18.15 22.11 -13.86
CA GLY A 72 -16.96 22.91 -14.21
C GLY A 72 -15.71 22.66 -13.34
N ALA A 73 -15.40 21.41 -13.02
CA ALA A 73 -14.11 21.04 -12.44
C ALA A 73 -13.14 20.73 -13.58
N VAL A 74 -12.15 21.59 -13.79
CA VAL A 74 -11.05 21.29 -14.70
C VAL A 74 -10.36 20.03 -14.20
N ARG A 75 -10.44 18.96 -15.01
CA ARG A 75 -9.84 17.67 -14.70
C ARG A 75 -8.32 17.83 -14.72
N LEU A 76 -7.70 17.79 -13.54
CA LEU A 76 -6.24 17.74 -13.40
C LEU A 76 -5.72 16.41 -13.97
N ASP A 77 -5.02 16.46 -15.11
CA ASP A 77 -4.28 15.31 -15.63
C ASP A 77 -2.98 15.13 -14.83
N GLY A 78 -3.05 14.34 -13.75
CA GLY A 78 -1.90 14.07 -12.88
C GLY A 78 -0.72 13.41 -13.61
N LYS A 79 -0.95 12.69 -14.72
CA LYS A 79 0.12 12.13 -15.55
C LYS A 79 0.80 13.21 -16.40
N ALA A 80 0.03 14.14 -16.97
CA ALA A 80 0.58 15.28 -17.68
C ALA A 80 1.38 16.18 -16.72
N PHE A 81 0.85 16.45 -15.54
CA PHE A 81 1.54 17.21 -14.50
C PHE A 81 2.89 16.58 -14.10
N ARG A 82 2.92 15.28 -13.76
CA ARG A 82 4.18 14.58 -13.44
C ARG A 82 5.19 14.61 -14.58
N ARG A 83 4.75 14.56 -15.83
CA ARG A 83 5.63 14.72 -17.01
C ARG A 83 6.18 16.14 -17.12
N ALA A 84 5.42 17.15 -16.73
CA ALA A 84 5.85 18.54 -16.74
C ALA A 84 6.91 18.83 -15.67
N LEU A 85 6.82 18.19 -14.49
CA LEU A 85 7.83 18.31 -13.41
C LEU A 85 9.24 18.02 -13.92
N GLY A 86 9.43 16.98 -14.74
CA GLY A 86 10.74 16.61 -15.26
C GLY A 86 11.39 17.63 -16.21
N LYS A 87 10.66 18.65 -16.68
CA LYS A 87 11.17 19.64 -17.65
C LYS A 87 11.89 20.83 -17.00
N ASN A 88 11.68 21.09 -15.72
CA ASN A 88 12.14 22.31 -15.04
C ASN A 88 13.54 22.19 -14.41
N GLY A 89 14.21 21.03 -14.52
CA GLY A 89 15.53 20.77 -13.94
C GLY A 89 15.58 20.67 -12.41
N LYS A 90 14.46 20.87 -11.72
CA LYS A 90 14.32 20.81 -10.25
C LYS A 90 13.65 19.53 -9.76
N TYR A 91 13.42 18.56 -10.64
CA TYR A 91 12.77 17.30 -10.31
C TYR A 91 13.71 16.12 -10.63
N ILE A 92 14.15 15.42 -9.59
CA ILE A 92 15.02 14.24 -9.67
C ILE A 92 14.20 12.99 -9.36
N ARG A 93 14.28 11.99 -10.23
CA ARG A 93 13.55 10.71 -10.07
C ARG A 93 14.41 9.48 -10.37
N GLN A 94 15.73 9.62 -10.43
CA GLN A 94 16.63 8.49 -10.66
C GLN A 94 17.83 8.59 -9.72
N PRO A 95 18.25 7.48 -9.11
CA PRO A 95 19.52 7.44 -8.38
C PRO A 95 20.69 7.63 -9.34
N LYS A 96 21.80 8.16 -8.83
CA LYS A 96 23.06 8.27 -9.55
C LYS A 96 23.98 7.05 -9.35
N ASN A 97 23.63 6.14 -8.42
CA ASN A 97 24.48 5.03 -7.98
C ASN A 97 25.83 5.52 -7.46
N ASP A 98 25.80 6.57 -6.62
CA ASP A 98 27.00 7.15 -6.02
C ASP A 98 27.69 6.15 -5.07
N PRO A 99 28.96 5.76 -5.32
CA PRO A 99 29.63 4.71 -4.54
C PRO A 99 29.74 5.01 -3.04
N ASP A 100 29.98 6.28 -2.67
CA ASP A 100 30.11 6.66 -1.27
C ASP A 100 28.76 6.56 -0.54
N SER A 101 27.68 6.96 -1.21
CA SER A 101 26.31 6.85 -0.69
C SER A 101 25.92 5.38 -0.47
N LEU A 102 26.26 4.51 -1.43
CA LEU A 102 26.04 3.06 -1.34
C LEU A 102 26.86 2.42 -0.21
N ALA A 103 28.13 2.80 -0.05
CA ALA A 103 28.98 2.31 1.03
C ALA A 103 28.46 2.75 2.42
N LEU A 104 27.95 3.99 2.52
CA LEU A 104 27.34 4.49 3.75
C LEU A 104 26.03 3.75 4.08
N MET A 105 25.20 3.45 3.07
CA MET A 105 24.01 2.62 3.24
C MET A 105 24.34 1.23 3.78
N ASP A 106 25.35 0.56 3.24
CA ASP A 106 25.80 -0.76 3.72
C ASP A 106 26.28 -0.67 5.18
N THR A 107 27.06 0.36 5.51
CA THR A 107 27.50 0.64 6.88
C THR A 107 26.33 0.87 7.83
N HIS A 108 25.26 1.52 7.37
CA HIS A 108 24.03 1.74 8.12
C HIS A 108 23.08 0.54 8.12
N GLY A 109 23.46 -0.58 7.49
CA GLY A 109 22.66 -1.81 7.45
C GLY A 109 21.44 -1.71 6.53
N VAL A 110 21.46 -0.83 5.52
CA VAL A 110 20.41 -0.73 4.49
C VAL A 110 20.79 -1.63 3.32
N GLY A 111 20.40 -2.89 3.43
CA GLY A 111 20.74 -3.93 2.45
C GLY A 111 20.65 -5.31 3.06
N TYR A 112 21.19 -6.31 2.38
CA TYR A 112 21.44 -7.60 3.00
C TYR A 112 22.73 -7.54 3.80
N SER A 113 22.70 -8.02 5.05
CA SER A 113 23.93 -8.19 5.82
C SER A 113 24.91 -9.09 5.08
N THR A 114 26.09 -8.57 4.80
CA THR A 114 27.21 -9.30 4.19
C THR A 114 28.05 -10.04 5.24
N THR A 115 27.87 -9.72 6.52
CA THR A 115 28.56 -10.32 7.66
C THR A 115 27.58 -10.74 8.76
N GLY A 116 28.08 -11.34 9.84
CA GLY A 116 27.29 -11.74 11.01
C GLY A 116 26.39 -12.97 10.79
N LEU A 117 25.47 -13.18 11.72
CA LEU A 117 24.64 -14.40 11.78
C LEU A 117 23.76 -14.57 10.53
N VAL A 118 23.14 -13.51 10.03
CA VAL A 118 22.28 -13.57 8.84
C VAL A 118 23.09 -14.00 7.60
N ALA A 119 24.29 -13.47 7.42
CA ALA A 119 25.16 -13.88 6.31
C ALA A 119 25.57 -15.35 6.43
N GLN A 120 25.94 -15.81 7.63
CA GLN A 120 26.25 -17.22 7.90
C GLN A 120 25.06 -18.14 7.61
N MET A 121 23.85 -17.74 8.02
CA MET A 121 22.62 -18.50 7.76
C MET A 121 22.33 -18.63 6.27
N ARG A 122 22.48 -17.55 5.50
CA ARG A 122 22.28 -17.56 4.04
C ARG A 122 23.26 -18.49 3.33
N ALA A 123 24.52 -18.51 3.75
CA ALA A 123 25.52 -19.45 3.23
C ALA A 123 25.19 -20.92 3.58
N ASN A 124 24.44 -21.15 4.65
CA ASN A 124 24.05 -22.47 5.15
C ASN A 124 22.58 -22.82 4.83
N GLY A 125 22.09 -22.43 3.66
CA GLY A 125 20.75 -22.80 3.20
C GLY A 125 19.61 -22.24 4.05
N ASN A 126 19.78 -21.01 4.57
CA ASN A 126 18.82 -20.30 5.42
C ASN A 126 18.53 -20.99 6.75
N ARG A 127 19.51 -21.71 7.31
CA ARG A 127 19.38 -22.47 8.56
C ARG A 127 20.50 -22.17 9.52
N TRP A 128 20.18 -22.23 10.81
CA TRP A 128 21.14 -22.26 11.90
C TRP A 128 20.61 -23.12 13.03
N GLN A 129 21.52 -23.80 13.73
CA GLN A 129 21.17 -24.64 14.86
C GLN A 129 22.20 -24.48 15.98
N HIS A 130 21.70 -24.38 17.21
CA HIS A 130 22.51 -24.48 18.41
C HIS A 130 21.76 -25.29 19.46
N LYS A 131 22.30 -26.46 19.82
CA LYS A 131 21.64 -27.46 20.67
C LYS A 131 20.24 -27.79 20.08
N ASP A 132 19.20 -27.62 20.89
CA ASP A 132 17.82 -27.94 20.53
C ASP A 132 17.10 -26.78 19.83
N VAL A 133 17.74 -25.61 19.69
CA VAL A 133 17.18 -24.44 19.01
C VAL A 133 17.58 -24.46 17.54
N ARG A 134 16.57 -24.45 16.66
CA ARG A 134 16.72 -24.31 15.21
C ARG A 134 16.11 -23.00 14.77
N VAL A 135 16.86 -22.23 13.98
CA VAL A 135 16.40 -20.98 13.38
C VAL A 135 16.40 -21.15 11.86
N LYS A 136 15.30 -20.73 11.23
CA LYS A 136 15.15 -20.72 9.78
C LYS A 136 14.88 -19.30 9.31
N LEU A 137 15.54 -18.90 8.24
CA LEU A 137 15.18 -17.68 7.52
C LEU A 137 14.19 -18.03 6.40
N ALA A 138 13.25 -17.13 6.15
CA ALA A 138 12.44 -17.18 4.93
C ALA A 138 13.35 -17.10 3.69
N GLN A 139 12.89 -17.63 2.56
CA GLN A 139 13.68 -17.56 1.31
C GLN A 139 13.80 -16.12 0.77
N ALA A 140 12.82 -15.26 1.06
CA ALA A 140 12.83 -13.84 0.76
C ALA A 140 12.49 -13.03 2.02
N PHE A 141 13.31 -12.02 2.34
CA PHE A 141 13.15 -11.15 3.51
C PHE A 141 13.94 -9.83 3.34
N GLY A 142 13.78 -8.89 4.27
CA GLY A 142 14.56 -7.64 4.28
C GLY A 142 14.08 -6.60 3.26
N TYR A 143 14.96 -5.68 2.86
CA TYR A 143 14.63 -4.54 1.99
C TYR A 143 14.34 -4.98 0.55
N CYS A 144 13.29 -4.40 -0.07
CA CYS A 144 13.08 -4.57 -1.52
C CYS A 144 13.89 -3.53 -2.29
N TRP A 145 14.01 -3.75 -3.59
CA TRP A 145 14.66 -2.79 -4.49
C TRP A 145 14.06 -1.38 -4.38
N GLY A 146 12.73 -1.25 -4.33
CA GLY A 146 12.07 0.07 -4.22
C GLY A 146 12.47 0.83 -2.95
N VAL A 147 12.65 0.12 -1.84
CA VAL A 147 13.12 0.71 -0.57
C VAL A 147 14.60 1.07 -0.65
N GLN A 148 15.45 0.18 -1.13
CA GLN A 148 16.89 0.46 -1.28
C GLN A 148 17.11 1.69 -2.16
N ARG A 149 16.44 1.73 -3.32
CA ARG A 149 16.46 2.88 -4.23
C ARG A 149 16.01 4.17 -3.55
N ALA A 150 14.96 4.13 -2.72
CA ALA A 150 14.45 5.33 -2.08
C ALA A 150 15.43 5.90 -1.04
N VAL A 151 16.02 5.01 -0.23
CA VAL A 151 17.04 5.40 0.75
C VAL A 151 18.31 5.88 0.07
N GLU A 152 18.75 5.22 -1.00
CA GLU A 152 19.88 5.64 -1.83
C GLU A 152 19.70 7.07 -2.34
N MET A 153 18.55 7.36 -2.95
CA MET A 153 18.26 8.70 -3.46
C MET A 153 18.25 9.76 -2.35
N ALA A 154 17.82 9.42 -1.12
CA ALA A 154 17.87 10.34 0.00
C ALA A 154 19.33 10.61 0.47
N TYR A 155 20.17 9.59 0.48
CA TYR A 155 21.60 9.72 0.84
C TYR A 155 22.33 10.55 -0.21
N GLU A 156 22.08 10.26 -1.49
CA GLU A 156 22.59 11.02 -2.61
C GLU A 156 22.12 12.47 -2.58
N ALA A 157 20.85 12.73 -2.27
CA ALA A 157 20.32 14.09 -2.14
C ALA A 157 21.11 14.89 -1.10
N ARG A 158 21.45 14.29 0.05
CA ARG A 158 22.24 14.98 1.07
C ARG A 158 23.61 15.39 0.56
N LYS A 159 24.28 14.51 -0.20
CA LYS A 159 25.60 14.79 -0.81
C LYS A 159 25.52 15.81 -1.95
N GLN A 160 24.46 15.75 -2.76
CA GLN A 160 24.29 16.61 -3.95
C GLN A 160 23.95 18.06 -3.61
N TYR A 161 23.31 18.31 -2.47
CA TYR A 161 22.87 19.63 -2.07
C TYR A 161 23.55 20.08 -0.76
N PRO A 162 24.87 20.26 -0.71
CA PRO A 162 25.56 20.67 0.51
C PRO A 162 25.04 22.04 1.00
N GLY A 163 24.77 22.16 2.31
CA GLY A 163 24.30 23.40 2.92
C GLY A 163 22.81 23.73 2.73
N HIS A 164 22.10 23.03 1.85
CA HIS A 164 20.64 23.18 1.70
C HIS A 164 19.89 22.49 2.85
N LYS A 165 18.71 23.02 3.20
CA LYS A 165 17.77 22.32 4.08
C LYS A 165 17.06 21.22 3.29
N LEU A 166 17.12 20.01 3.82
CA LEU A 166 16.44 18.85 3.25
C LEU A 166 15.26 18.50 4.13
N HIS A 167 14.11 18.38 3.50
CA HIS A 167 12.88 17.94 4.12
C HIS A 167 12.39 16.69 3.43
N ILE A 168 11.65 15.86 4.14
CA ILE A 168 10.91 14.75 3.56
C ILE A 168 9.46 14.86 4.00
N THR A 169 8.51 14.63 3.09
CA THR A 169 7.10 14.87 3.41
C THR A 169 6.61 13.98 4.54
N ASN A 170 7.06 12.73 4.58
CA ASN A 170 6.77 11.71 5.60
C ASN A 170 8.04 10.92 5.96
N GLU A 171 7.92 9.85 6.74
CA GLU A 171 8.96 8.83 6.80
C GLU A 171 9.38 8.36 5.39
N ILE A 172 10.68 8.10 5.14
CA ILE A 172 11.11 7.59 3.81
C ILE A 172 10.49 6.22 3.53
N ILE A 173 10.41 5.42 4.58
CA ILE A 173 9.80 4.10 4.71
C ILE A 173 9.39 3.92 6.18
N HIS A 174 8.48 3.00 6.47
CA HIS A 174 8.11 2.65 7.86
C HIS A 174 9.17 1.79 8.58
N ASN A 175 10.36 2.34 8.76
CA ASN A 175 11.48 1.75 9.50
C ASN A 175 12.13 2.83 10.39
N PRO A 176 11.95 2.75 11.72
CA PRO A 176 12.46 3.76 12.65
C PRO A 176 13.97 3.98 12.57
N ALA A 177 14.75 2.91 12.37
CA ALA A 177 16.21 3.01 12.30
C ALA A 177 16.65 3.79 11.06
N VAL A 178 16.02 3.55 9.90
CA VAL A 178 16.32 4.28 8.67
C VAL A 178 15.94 5.76 8.78
N ASN A 179 14.76 6.07 9.31
CA ASN A 179 14.35 7.47 9.52
C ASN A 179 15.25 8.20 10.51
N GLN A 180 15.72 7.51 11.55
CA GLN A 180 16.68 8.06 12.50
C GLN A 180 18.02 8.39 11.83
N ARG A 181 18.52 7.55 10.90
CA ARG A 181 19.73 7.86 10.11
C ARG A 181 19.53 9.08 9.22
N LEU A 182 18.38 9.22 8.56
CA LEU A 182 18.11 10.41 7.74
C LEU A 182 18.09 11.69 8.60
N LYS A 183 17.54 11.62 9.81
CA LYS A 183 17.57 12.72 10.77
C LYS A 183 18.99 13.08 11.21
N GLU A 184 19.84 12.09 11.47
CA GLU A 184 21.27 12.28 11.76
C GLU A 184 22.04 12.91 10.59
N MET A 185 21.51 12.79 9.38
CA MET A 185 22.02 13.43 8.15
C MET A 185 21.35 14.79 7.86
N ASP A 186 20.69 15.41 8.84
CA ASP A 186 19.98 16.69 8.70
C ASP A 186 18.88 16.68 7.62
N ILE A 187 18.21 15.54 7.44
CA ILE A 187 16.98 15.42 6.65
C ILE A 187 15.80 15.37 7.62
N SER A 188 14.98 16.42 7.63
CA SER A 188 13.88 16.55 8.60
C SER A 188 12.54 16.14 7.99
N ILE A 189 11.75 15.34 8.73
CA ILE A 189 10.37 15.07 8.34
C ILE A 189 9.54 16.35 8.54
N ILE A 190 8.74 16.71 7.53
CA ILE A 190 7.79 17.82 7.61
C ILE A 190 6.80 17.55 8.74
N LYS A 191 6.58 18.54 9.59
CA LYS A 191 5.68 18.38 10.74
C LYS A 191 4.24 18.20 10.27
N GLU A 192 3.52 17.32 10.92
CA GLU A 192 2.10 17.10 10.70
C GLU A 192 1.34 17.33 12.00
N GLN A 193 0.19 18.00 11.90
CA GLN A 193 -0.75 18.19 12.99
C GLN A 193 -2.17 17.91 12.46
N ASP A 194 -2.90 17.02 13.16
CA ASP A 194 -4.28 16.66 12.82
C ASP A 194 -4.48 16.21 11.36
N GLY A 195 -3.50 15.48 10.79
CA GLY A 195 -3.56 15.02 9.40
C GLY A 195 -3.13 16.06 8.35
N VAL A 196 -2.67 17.23 8.78
CA VAL A 196 -2.27 18.34 7.91
C VAL A 196 -0.79 18.65 8.10
N LYS A 197 -0.05 18.61 6.99
CA LYS A 197 1.40 18.90 6.97
C LYS A 197 1.66 20.40 6.90
N ASP A 198 2.57 20.87 7.75
CA ASP A 198 3.00 22.27 7.80
C ASP A 198 4.16 22.52 6.83
N PHE A 199 3.82 23.02 5.65
CA PHE A 199 4.81 23.45 4.67
C PHE A 199 5.21 24.93 4.79
N GLY A 200 4.76 25.67 5.81
CA GLY A 200 4.98 27.11 5.93
C GLY A 200 6.45 27.52 6.06
N GLY A 201 7.29 26.62 6.60
CA GLY A 201 8.73 26.83 6.73
C GLY A 201 9.57 26.49 5.50
N ILE A 202 8.96 25.97 4.43
CA ILE A 202 9.66 25.48 3.23
C ILE A 202 9.93 26.63 2.25
N LYS A 203 11.19 26.81 1.85
CA LYS A 203 11.64 27.86 0.93
C LYS A 203 11.97 27.31 -0.46
N SER A 204 12.00 28.18 -1.47
CA SER A 204 12.23 27.81 -2.88
C SER A 204 13.61 27.20 -3.17
N ASP A 205 14.59 27.44 -2.32
CA ASP A 205 15.93 26.87 -2.40
C ASP A 205 16.07 25.55 -1.61
N ASP A 206 15.07 25.17 -0.82
CA ASP A 206 15.07 23.92 -0.09
C ASP A 206 14.95 22.71 -1.05
N VAL A 207 15.30 21.54 -0.52
CA VAL A 207 15.10 20.24 -1.17
C VAL A 207 14.01 19.49 -0.42
N VAL A 208 13.00 19.01 -1.14
CA VAL A 208 11.91 18.20 -0.58
C VAL A 208 11.92 16.82 -1.23
N ILE A 209 12.11 15.81 -0.39
CA ILE A 209 12.10 14.40 -0.76
C ILE A 209 10.66 13.90 -0.67
N LEU A 210 10.17 13.25 -1.73
CA LEU A 210 8.93 12.46 -1.68
C LEU A 210 9.30 11.02 -1.33
N PRO A 211 8.59 10.37 -0.39
CA PRO A 211 8.94 9.07 0.16
C PRO A 211 8.65 7.91 -0.80
N ALA A 212 9.01 6.68 -0.42
CA ALA A 212 8.89 5.52 -1.31
C ALA A 212 7.44 5.15 -1.66
N PHE A 213 6.49 5.44 -0.76
CA PHE A 213 5.04 5.30 -1.00
C PHE A 213 4.43 6.51 -1.75
N GLY A 214 5.25 7.52 -2.04
CA GLY A 214 4.89 8.70 -2.81
C GLY A 214 4.19 9.79 -2.02
N ALA A 215 3.68 10.78 -2.75
CA ALA A 215 2.96 11.92 -2.20
C ALA A 215 1.67 12.13 -2.99
N SER A 216 0.73 12.89 -2.42
CA SER A 216 -0.49 13.27 -3.12
C SER A 216 -0.21 14.24 -4.27
N LEU A 217 -1.10 14.27 -5.26
CA LEU A 217 -1.02 15.22 -6.38
C LEU A 217 -1.00 16.67 -5.88
N GLN A 218 -1.79 16.99 -4.85
CA GLN A 218 -1.88 18.32 -4.24
C GLN A 218 -0.55 18.74 -3.60
N GLU A 219 0.13 17.84 -2.89
CA GLU A 219 1.46 18.12 -2.34
C GLU A 219 2.49 18.36 -3.44
N MET A 220 2.48 17.55 -4.49
CA MET A 220 3.42 17.75 -5.61
C MET A 220 3.19 19.10 -6.32
N MET A 221 1.93 19.49 -6.51
CA MET A 221 1.58 20.82 -7.07
C MET A 221 2.08 21.94 -6.17
N LEU A 222 1.76 21.88 -4.87
CA LEU A 222 2.20 22.86 -3.89
C LEU A 222 3.74 23.02 -3.86
N LEU A 223 4.48 21.91 -3.91
CA LEU A 223 5.95 21.93 -3.92
C LEU A 223 6.50 22.50 -5.24
N SER A 224 5.88 22.15 -6.36
CA SER A 224 6.22 22.71 -7.68
C SER A 224 6.01 24.21 -7.72
N ASP A 225 4.89 24.70 -7.19
CA ASP A 225 4.54 26.13 -7.18
C ASP A 225 5.48 26.93 -6.27
N ARG A 226 5.95 26.34 -5.16
CA ARG A 226 7.01 26.93 -4.34
C ARG A 226 8.38 26.93 -5.00
N GLY A 227 8.55 26.20 -6.11
CA GLY A 227 9.79 26.15 -6.87
C GLY A 227 10.94 25.46 -6.14
N VAL A 228 10.65 24.55 -5.20
CA VAL A 228 11.67 23.76 -4.48
C VAL A 228 12.38 22.77 -5.40
N ASN A 229 13.50 22.20 -4.94
CA ASN A 229 14.07 21.01 -5.57
C ASN A 229 13.33 19.77 -5.06
N ILE A 230 12.69 19.02 -5.95
CA ILE A 230 11.96 17.79 -5.60
C ILE A 230 12.82 16.57 -5.92
N VAL A 231 13.05 15.73 -4.92
CA VAL A 231 13.65 14.40 -5.08
C VAL A 231 12.55 13.36 -4.90
N ASP A 232 12.00 12.85 -6.00
CA ASP A 232 10.91 11.88 -5.97
C ASP A 232 11.45 10.44 -5.87
N THR A 233 11.41 9.91 -4.65
CA THR A 233 11.84 8.55 -4.36
C THR A 233 10.74 7.50 -4.52
N THR A 234 9.53 7.90 -4.95
CA THR A 234 8.38 7.00 -5.13
C THR A 234 8.78 5.73 -5.86
N CYS A 235 8.47 4.59 -5.24
CA CYS A 235 8.71 3.27 -5.79
C CYS A 235 8.05 3.13 -7.18
N PRO A 236 8.75 2.63 -8.21
CA PRO A 236 8.16 2.42 -9.53
C PRO A 236 6.92 1.50 -9.54
N TRP A 237 6.81 0.57 -8.58
CA TRP A 237 5.61 -0.25 -8.41
C TRP A 237 4.41 0.58 -7.93
N VAL A 238 4.60 1.53 -7.01
CA VAL A 238 3.55 2.47 -6.60
C VAL A 238 3.14 3.37 -7.78
N ALA A 239 4.11 3.86 -8.55
CA ALA A 239 3.82 4.64 -9.76
C ALA A 239 3.04 3.83 -10.83
N LYS A 240 3.17 2.49 -10.85
CA LYS A 240 2.36 1.60 -11.69
C LYS A 240 0.89 1.61 -11.25
N VAL A 241 0.61 1.63 -9.94
CA VAL A 241 -0.74 1.78 -9.38
C VAL A 241 -1.34 3.13 -9.81
N TRP A 242 -0.57 4.22 -9.72
CA TRP A 242 -1.03 5.55 -10.15
C TRP A 242 -1.39 5.58 -11.65
N ASN A 243 -0.64 4.87 -12.48
CA ASN A 243 -0.97 4.73 -13.90
C ASN A 243 -2.24 3.90 -14.13
N ALA A 244 -2.55 2.94 -13.25
CA ALA A 244 -3.77 2.15 -13.33
C ALA A 244 -5.00 2.99 -13.00
N VAL A 245 -4.97 3.77 -11.91
CA VAL A 245 -6.10 4.66 -11.54
C VAL A 245 -6.28 5.80 -12.55
N ASP A 246 -5.21 6.36 -13.11
CA ASP A 246 -5.29 7.33 -14.21
C ASP A 246 -5.95 6.71 -15.45
N ARG A 247 -5.60 5.45 -15.79
CA ARG A 247 -6.22 4.75 -16.92
C ARG A 247 -7.70 4.44 -16.68
N GLN A 248 -8.06 4.02 -15.47
CA GLN A 248 -9.46 3.78 -15.08
C GLN A 248 -10.26 5.08 -15.21
N ALA A 249 -9.75 6.17 -14.65
CA ALA A 249 -10.38 7.48 -14.77
C ALA A 249 -10.54 7.92 -16.24
N ARG A 250 -9.54 7.71 -17.11
CA ARG A 250 -9.62 8.07 -18.54
C ARG A 250 -10.69 7.29 -19.29
N LYS A 251 -11.07 6.13 -18.78
CA LYS A 251 -12.13 5.27 -19.32
C LYS A 251 -13.43 5.36 -18.51
N SER A 252 -13.56 6.39 -17.66
CA SER A 252 -14.74 6.62 -16.82
C SER A 252 -15.11 5.40 -15.96
N HIS A 253 -14.10 4.70 -15.45
CA HIS A 253 -14.26 3.67 -14.43
C HIS A 253 -13.93 4.27 -13.06
N THR A 254 -14.74 3.94 -12.07
CA THR A 254 -14.45 4.18 -10.66
C THR A 254 -13.32 3.26 -10.22
N SER A 255 -12.30 3.82 -9.57
CA SER A 255 -11.21 3.05 -8.98
C SER A 255 -11.65 2.44 -7.65
N ILE A 256 -11.90 1.14 -7.61
CA ILE A 256 -11.95 0.37 -6.36
C ILE A 256 -10.51 0.12 -5.93
N ILE A 257 -10.10 0.70 -4.81
CA ILE A 257 -8.74 0.60 -4.29
C ILE A 257 -8.75 -0.35 -3.10
N HIS A 258 -8.14 -1.53 -3.26
CA HIS A 258 -7.91 -2.42 -2.13
C HIS A 258 -6.77 -1.86 -1.27
N GLY A 259 -7.08 -1.38 -0.08
CA GLY A 259 -6.10 -0.75 0.80
C GLY A 259 -6.71 -0.12 2.05
N LYS A 260 -5.85 0.41 2.92
CA LYS A 260 -6.27 1.12 4.14
C LYS A 260 -6.47 2.61 3.80
N TYR A 261 -7.66 3.17 4.01
CA TYR A 261 -7.99 4.55 3.59
C TYR A 261 -7.07 5.62 4.18
N SER A 262 -6.53 5.38 5.38
CA SER A 262 -5.63 6.31 6.08
C SER A 262 -4.15 6.04 5.80
N HIS A 263 -3.81 5.02 5.01
CA HIS A 263 -2.41 4.71 4.70
C HIS A 263 -1.90 5.64 3.60
N GLU A 264 -0.67 6.13 3.77
CA GLU A 264 -0.08 7.22 2.99
C GLU A 264 -0.01 6.88 1.49
N GLU A 265 0.33 5.63 1.15
CA GLU A 265 0.30 5.13 -0.23
C GLU A 265 -1.11 5.14 -0.84
N THR A 266 -2.14 4.81 -0.05
CA THR A 266 -3.53 4.78 -0.50
C THR A 266 -4.04 6.20 -0.71
N VAL A 267 -3.71 7.13 0.19
CA VAL A 267 -4.03 8.56 0.07
C VAL A 267 -3.36 9.15 -1.17
N ALA A 268 -2.08 8.88 -1.38
CA ALA A 268 -1.37 9.29 -2.58
C ALA A 268 -2.04 8.72 -3.84
N THR A 269 -2.33 7.42 -3.87
CA THR A 269 -3.00 6.76 -5.01
C THR A 269 -4.38 7.34 -5.30
N ALA A 270 -5.20 7.54 -4.27
CA ALA A 270 -6.55 8.10 -4.39
C ALA A 270 -6.52 9.53 -4.97
N SER A 271 -5.49 10.32 -4.67
CA SER A 271 -5.32 11.67 -5.23
C SER A 271 -5.09 11.71 -6.75
N PHE A 272 -4.70 10.58 -7.37
CA PHE A 272 -4.58 10.42 -8.82
C PHE A 272 -5.83 9.82 -9.47
N ALA A 273 -6.79 9.34 -8.69
CA ALA A 273 -8.08 8.87 -9.19
C ALA A 273 -9.06 10.04 -9.32
N THR A 274 -10.05 9.91 -10.20
CA THR A 274 -11.16 10.89 -10.31
C THR A 274 -12.30 10.49 -9.40
N THR A 275 -12.84 9.29 -9.61
CA THR A 275 -13.88 8.70 -8.77
C THR A 275 -13.32 7.43 -8.15
N TYR A 276 -13.39 7.28 -6.84
CA TYR A 276 -12.84 6.12 -6.16
C TYR A 276 -13.68 5.68 -4.96
N LEU A 277 -13.51 4.41 -4.60
CA LEU A 277 -13.94 3.80 -3.36
C LEU A 277 -12.82 2.90 -2.84
N ILE A 278 -12.43 3.05 -1.60
CA ILE A 278 -11.40 2.25 -0.95
C ILE A 278 -12.08 1.15 -0.12
N VAL A 279 -11.66 -0.09 -0.32
CA VAL A 279 -12.12 -1.25 0.47
C VAL A 279 -10.94 -1.88 1.18
N ARG A 280 -11.11 -2.22 2.45
CA ARG A 280 -10.04 -2.74 3.31
C ARG A 280 -9.80 -4.23 3.13
N ASP A 281 -10.86 -5.00 2.97
CA ASP A 281 -10.85 -6.45 3.05
C ASP A 281 -11.97 -7.10 2.21
N LEU A 282 -12.03 -8.43 2.20
CA LEU A 282 -13.08 -9.20 1.51
C LEU A 282 -14.51 -8.87 1.98
N THR A 283 -14.70 -8.48 3.24
CA THR A 283 -16.03 -8.16 3.78
C THR A 283 -16.54 -6.89 3.15
N GLU A 284 -15.73 -5.82 3.17
CA GLU A 284 -16.09 -4.57 2.51
C GLU A 284 -16.23 -4.74 1.00
N ALA A 285 -15.40 -5.56 0.35
CA ALA A 285 -15.56 -5.86 -1.07
C ALA A 285 -16.88 -6.58 -1.38
N GLN A 286 -17.30 -7.52 -0.53
CA GLN A 286 -18.58 -8.23 -0.68
C GLN A 286 -19.76 -7.26 -0.59
N GLU A 287 -19.74 -6.33 0.36
CA GLU A 287 -20.80 -5.32 0.51
C GLU A 287 -20.91 -4.42 -0.73
N VAL A 288 -19.79 -4.04 -1.35
CA VAL A 288 -19.77 -3.32 -2.62
C VAL A 288 -20.39 -4.16 -3.74
N CYS A 289 -20.02 -5.43 -3.84
CA CYS A 289 -20.61 -6.37 -4.80
C CYS A 289 -22.12 -6.52 -4.60
N ASP A 290 -22.57 -6.63 -3.36
CA ASP A 290 -23.99 -6.77 -3.02
C ASP A 290 -24.78 -5.51 -3.40
N TYR A 291 -24.22 -4.32 -3.15
CA TYR A 291 -24.81 -3.05 -3.57
C TYR A 291 -24.87 -2.96 -5.10
N ILE A 292 -23.82 -3.38 -5.82
CA ILE A 292 -23.83 -3.39 -7.29
C ILE A 292 -24.99 -4.23 -7.82
N ILE A 293 -25.22 -5.43 -7.28
CA ILE A 293 -26.27 -6.34 -7.79
C ILE A 293 -27.67 -5.87 -7.38
N ASN A 294 -27.87 -5.56 -6.10
CA ASN A 294 -29.20 -5.41 -5.51
C ASN A 294 -29.62 -3.96 -5.28
N GLY A 295 -28.68 -3.01 -5.40
CA GLY A 295 -28.82 -1.69 -4.80
C GLY A 295 -28.78 -1.79 -3.27
N GLY A 296 -29.31 -0.77 -2.60
CA GLY A 296 -29.43 -0.78 -1.15
C GLY A 296 -29.77 0.58 -0.57
N ASP A 297 -29.56 0.74 0.73
CA ASP A 297 -29.64 2.06 1.38
C ASP A 297 -28.38 2.87 1.04
N LYS A 298 -28.53 3.75 0.06
CA LYS A 298 -27.49 4.70 -0.37
C LYS A 298 -26.92 5.53 0.78
N GLN A 299 -27.77 6.00 1.70
CA GLN A 299 -27.31 6.87 2.79
C GLN A 299 -26.46 6.09 3.78
N ALA A 300 -26.87 4.86 4.12
CA ALA A 300 -26.06 3.98 4.96
C ALA A 300 -24.72 3.64 4.31
N PHE A 301 -24.71 3.38 3.00
CA PHE A 301 -23.48 3.10 2.25
C PHE A 301 -22.52 4.30 2.28
N LEU A 302 -23.01 5.50 1.95
CA LEU A 302 -22.21 6.73 1.97
C LEU A 302 -21.70 7.06 3.37
N GLN A 303 -22.49 6.82 4.42
CA GLN A 303 -22.07 7.03 5.80
C GLN A 303 -20.91 6.09 6.17
N LYS A 304 -21.03 4.80 5.84
CA LYS A 304 -20.01 3.78 6.12
C LYS A 304 -18.69 4.12 5.45
N TYR A 305 -18.72 4.47 4.16
CA TYR A 305 -17.52 4.73 3.36
C TYR A 305 -17.14 6.21 3.29
N SER A 306 -17.68 7.07 4.16
CA SER A 306 -17.49 8.53 4.13
C SER A 306 -16.02 9.01 4.12
N LYS A 307 -15.09 8.20 4.63
CA LYS A 307 -13.63 8.47 4.60
C LYS A 307 -12.87 7.78 3.46
N ALA A 308 -13.57 6.94 2.70
CA ALA A 308 -13.02 6.00 1.73
C ALA A 308 -13.52 6.25 0.31
N ILE A 309 -14.28 7.32 0.07
CA ILE A 309 -14.83 7.69 -1.24
C ILE A 309 -14.31 9.06 -1.71
N SER A 310 -14.34 9.26 -3.02
CA SER A 310 -14.11 10.59 -3.61
C SER A 310 -15.24 11.57 -3.26
N GLU A 311 -14.95 12.87 -3.34
CA GLU A 311 -15.97 13.90 -3.22
C GLU A 311 -17.06 13.73 -4.28
N GLY A 312 -18.33 13.89 -3.89
CA GLY A 312 -19.48 13.75 -4.80
C GLY A 312 -19.77 12.32 -5.27
N PHE A 313 -19.14 11.31 -4.65
CA PHE A 313 -19.38 9.90 -4.96
C PHE A 313 -20.85 9.53 -4.76
N ASP A 314 -21.40 8.85 -5.75
CA ASP A 314 -22.76 8.34 -5.75
C ASP A 314 -22.74 6.87 -6.14
N PRO A 315 -23.01 5.92 -5.22
CA PRO A 315 -22.89 4.49 -5.51
C PRO A 315 -23.85 4.02 -6.61
N ASP A 316 -24.97 4.69 -6.86
CA ASP A 316 -25.93 4.31 -7.91
C ASP A 316 -25.39 4.64 -9.32
N ARG A 317 -24.57 5.71 -9.42
CA ARG A 317 -23.97 6.19 -10.66
C ARG A 317 -22.56 5.62 -10.86
N ASP A 318 -21.76 5.65 -9.80
CA ASP A 318 -20.32 5.48 -9.87
C ASP A 318 -19.89 4.01 -9.77
N LEU A 319 -20.73 3.12 -9.24
CA LEU A 319 -20.46 1.68 -9.27
C LEU A 319 -20.92 1.00 -10.57
N VAL A 320 -21.33 1.76 -11.58
CA VAL A 320 -21.73 1.20 -12.88
C VAL A 320 -20.53 0.63 -13.63
N ARG A 321 -19.37 1.29 -13.58
CA ARG A 321 -18.11 0.83 -14.21
C ARG A 321 -17.00 0.90 -13.18
N VAL A 322 -16.37 -0.22 -12.88
CA VAL A 322 -15.35 -0.29 -11.83
C VAL A 322 -14.04 -0.87 -12.35
N GLY A 323 -12.94 -0.35 -11.84
CA GLY A 323 -11.65 -1.00 -11.99
C GLY A 323 -10.98 -1.25 -10.66
N LEU A 324 -10.14 -2.27 -10.58
CA LEU A 324 -9.39 -2.60 -9.38
C LEU A 324 -7.97 -2.03 -9.44
N ALA A 325 -7.57 -1.37 -8.35
CA ALA A 325 -6.18 -1.04 -8.02
C ALA A 325 -5.92 -1.46 -6.55
N ASN A 326 -4.67 -1.46 -6.11
CA ASN A 326 -4.33 -1.84 -4.74
C ASN A 326 -3.18 -1.02 -4.16
N GLN A 327 -3.19 -0.90 -2.82
CA GLN A 327 -2.00 -0.61 -2.05
C GLN A 327 -1.03 -1.81 -2.17
N THR A 328 0.22 -1.55 -2.56
CA THR A 328 1.22 -2.55 -2.96
C THR A 328 1.62 -3.54 -1.87
N THR A 329 1.33 -3.21 -0.62
CA THR A 329 1.66 -4.03 0.56
C THR A 329 0.49 -4.86 1.08
N MET A 330 -0.70 -4.80 0.48
CA MET A 330 -1.84 -5.63 0.90
C MET A 330 -1.59 -7.13 0.63
N LEU A 331 -2.40 -7.99 1.25
CA LEU A 331 -2.38 -9.42 0.97
C LEU A 331 -2.68 -9.67 -0.51
N ARG A 332 -1.78 -10.42 -1.17
CA ARG A 332 -1.90 -10.70 -2.59
C ARG A 332 -3.16 -11.49 -2.90
N ASP A 333 -3.38 -12.58 -2.17
CA ASP A 333 -4.47 -13.50 -2.45
C ASP A 333 -5.83 -12.85 -2.20
N GLU A 334 -5.91 -11.99 -1.18
CA GLU A 334 -7.09 -11.15 -0.94
C GLU A 334 -7.34 -10.18 -2.10
N THR A 335 -6.31 -9.47 -2.58
CA THR A 335 -6.44 -8.56 -3.75
C THR A 335 -6.96 -9.30 -4.98
N LEU A 336 -6.44 -10.50 -5.25
CA LEU A 336 -6.87 -11.31 -6.38
C LEU A 336 -8.32 -11.81 -6.22
N GLU A 337 -8.72 -12.17 -5.00
CA GLU A 337 -10.08 -12.61 -4.74
C GLU A 337 -11.08 -11.44 -4.87
N ILE A 338 -10.75 -10.24 -4.37
CA ILE A 338 -11.53 -9.02 -4.61
C ILE A 338 -11.71 -8.77 -6.12
N GLY A 339 -10.65 -8.92 -6.91
CA GLY A 339 -10.72 -8.81 -8.37
C GLY A 339 -11.69 -9.80 -8.99
N LYS A 340 -11.64 -11.08 -8.58
CA LYS A 340 -12.58 -12.10 -9.05
C LYS A 340 -14.01 -11.86 -8.58
N MET A 341 -14.19 -11.31 -7.38
CA MET A 341 -15.52 -10.93 -6.87
C MET A 341 -16.12 -9.85 -7.77
N LEU A 342 -15.39 -8.74 -7.99
CA LEU A 342 -15.84 -7.65 -8.86
C LEU A 342 -16.09 -8.12 -10.29
N GLU A 343 -15.21 -8.95 -10.86
CA GLU A 343 -15.40 -9.52 -12.20
C GLU A 343 -16.69 -10.35 -12.30
N ARG A 344 -16.90 -11.26 -11.34
CA ARG A 344 -18.12 -12.09 -11.27
C ARG A 344 -19.37 -11.24 -11.10
N THR A 345 -19.33 -10.23 -10.25
CA THR A 345 -20.44 -9.29 -10.01
C THR A 345 -20.78 -8.51 -11.27
N MET A 346 -19.79 -7.95 -11.97
CA MET A 346 -20.04 -7.22 -13.22
C MET A 346 -20.53 -8.14 -14.33
N MET A 347 -19.99 -9.36 -14.42
CA MET A 347 -20.47 -10.37 -15.38
C MET A 347 -21.91 -10.81 -15.07
N GLN A 348 -22.29 -10.94 -13.80
CA GLN A 348 -23.65 -11.27 -13.40
C GLN A 348 -24.63 -10.14 -13.74
N LYS A 349 -24.23 -8.87 -13.55
CA LYS A 349 -25.10 -7.70 -13.76
C LYS A 349 -25.30 -7.35 -15.22
N TYR A 350 -24.22 -7.32 -16.01
CA TYR A 350 -24.23 -6.81 -17.39
C TYR A 350 -24.03 -7.91 -18.44
N GLY A 351 -23.72 -9.13 -18.01
CA GLY A 351 -23.45 -10.25 -18.91
C GLY A 351 -22.03 -10.24 -19.49
N PRO A 352 -21.61 -11.35 -20.12
CA PRO A 352 -20.25 -11.51 -20.64
C PRO A 352 -19.92 -10.61 -21.84
N ALA A 353 -20.92 -10.17 -22.61
CA ALA A 353 -20.72 -9.31 -23.78
C ALA A 353 -20.27 -7.90 -23.39
N GLU A 354 -20.77 -7.37 -22.27
CA GLU A 354 -20.53 -6.00 -21.82
C GLU A 354 -19.47 -5.90 -20.71
N LEU A 355 -18.96 -7.05 -20.21
CA LEU A 355 -18.00 -7.09 -19.09
C LEU A 355 -16.80 -6.15 -19.27
N LYS A 356 -16.24 -6.04 -20.47
CA LYS A 356 -15.07 -5.18 -20.76
C LYS A 356 -15.36 -3.68 -20.66
N GLU A 357 -16.63 -3.28 -20.70
CA GLU A 357 -17.07 -1.90 -20.54
C GLU A 357 -17.32 -1.53 -19.08
N HIS A 358 -17.58 -2.54 -18.24
CA HIS A 358 -17.95 -2.38 -16.84
C HIS A 358 -16.87 -2.80 -15.84
N TYR A 359 -15.88 -3.60 -16.27
CA TYR A 359 -14.80 -4.07 -15.42
C TYR A 359 -13.42 -3.87 -16.05
N MET A 360 -12.49 -3.34 -15.25
CA MET A 360 -11.10 -3.15 -15.64
C MET A 360 -10.12 -3.51 -14.53
N VAL A 361 -9.26 -4.50 -14.77
CA VAL A 361 -8.14 -4.78 -13.86
C VAL A 361 -6.81 -4.55 -14.55
N MET A 362 -5.86 -4.06 -13.77
CA MET A 362 -4.44 -4.06 -14.12
C MET A 362 -3.69 -4.76 -13.00
N ASP A 363 -2.71 -5.57 -13.35
CA ASP A 363 -1.86 -6.19 -12.32
C ASP A 363 -0.96 -5.13 -11.70
N THR A 364 -1.33 -4.70 -10.50
CA THR A 364 -0.65 -3.67 -9.71
C THR A 364 0.02 -4.23 -8.46
N ILE A 365 0.06 -5.55 -8.31
CA ILE A 365 0.71 -6.21 -7.19
C ILE A 365 2.24 -6.08 -7.35
N CYS A 366 2.92 -5.81 -6.23
CA CYS A 366 4.37 -5.67 -6.21
C CYS A 366 5.04 -7.03 -6.02
N ASP A 367 6.03 -7.35 -6.87
CA ASP A 367 6.78 -8.60 -6.82
C ASP A 367 7.37 -8.86 -5.43
N ALA A 368 7.93 -7.85 -4.78
CA ALA A 368 8.58 -8.04 -3.48
C ALA A 368 7.59 -8.35 -2.35
N THR A 369 6.34 -7.90 -2.46
CA THR A 369 5.27 -8.29 -1.51
C THR A 369 4.91 -9.75 -1.74
N GLN A 370 4.72 -10.14 -3.01
CA GLN A 370 4.43 -11.52 -3.39
C GLN A 370 5.53 -12.48 -2.94
N GLU A 371 6.79 -12.21 -3.27
CA GLU A 371 7.93 -13.06 -2.93
C GLU A 371 8.04 -13.32 -1.41
N ARG A 372 7.85 -12.29 -0.59
CA ARG A 372 7.91 -12.43 0.87
C ARG A 372 6.72 -13.19 1.43
N GLN A 373 5.51 -12.90 0.97
CA GLN A 373 4.33 -13.65 1.39
C GLN A 373 4.48 -15.13 1.00
N THR A 374 4.89 -15.43 -0.24
CA THR A 374 5.20 -16.79 -0.69
C THR A 374 6.29 -17.44 0.16
N ALA A 375 7.35 -16.72 0.51
CA ALA A 375 8.41 -17.26 1.36
C ALA A 375 7.94 -17.58 2.79
N VAL A 376 6.97 -16.83 3.32
CA VAL A 376 6.33 -17.14 4.61
C VAL A 376 5.37 -18.31 4.47
N TYR A 377 4.52 -18.35 3.44
CA TYR A 377 3.65 -19.50 3.15
C TYR A 377 4.47 -20.78 3.01
N ASP A 378 5.60 -20.74 2.31
CA ASP A 378 6.51 -21.87 2.17
C ASP A 378 7.09 -22.41 3.49
N LEU A 379 7.13 -21.58 4.54
CA LEU A 379 7.56 -22.00 5.88
C LEU A 379 6.44 -22.61 6.71
N VAL A 380 5.18 -22.25 6.45
CA VAL A 380 4.03 -22.63 7.28
C VAL A 380 3.08 -23.63 6.62
N ASP A 381 3.09 -23.74 5.29
CA ASP A 381 2.20 -24.59 4.51
C ASP A 381 2.86 -25.90 4.08
N LYS A 382 2.04 -26.95 4.10
CA LYS A 382 2.39 -28.22 3.46
C LYS A 382 2.29 -28.07 1.95
N LYS A 383 3.38 -28.35 1.23
CA LYS A 383 3.35 -28.46 -0.22
C LYS A 383 2.91 -29.87 -0.64
N PRO A 384 2.07 -30.02 -1.70
CA PRO A 384 1.51 -31.31 -2.11
C PRO A 384 2.54 -32.42 -2.33
N ASP A 385 3.76 -32.07 -2.78
CA ASP A 385 4.82 -33.01 -3.16
C ASP A 385 6.08 -32.90 -2.28
N MET A 386 5.96 -32.34 -1.07
CA MET A 386 7.06 -32.24 -0.10
C MET A 386 6.75 -33.00 1.18
N PRO A 387 7.78 -33.45 1.92
CA PRO A 387 7.60 -33.90 3.31
C PRO A 387 6.87 -32.82 4.11
N GLU A 388 6.16 -33.24 5.16
CA GLU A 388 5.56 -32.30 6.12
C GLU A 388 6.58 -31.20 6.47
N PRO A 389 6.19 -29.91 6.42
CA PRO A 389 7.09 -28.84 6.79
C PRO A 389 7.54 -29.11 8.23
N GLU A 390 8.84 -28.92 8.50
CA GLU A 390 9.32 -29.04 9.87
C GLU A 390 8.50 -28.10 10.74
N LYS A 391 7.91 -28.66 11.81
CA LYS A 391 7.10 -27.92 12.75
C LYS A 391 7.79 -26.61 13.16
N LEU A 392 7.10 -25.50 12.93
CA LEU A 392 7.50 -24.18 13.38
C LEU A 392 6.82 -23.90 14.72
N ASP A 393 7.60 -23.70 15.79
CA ASP A 393 7.05 -23.42 17.11
C ASP A 393 6.65 -21.95 17.29
N MET A 394 7.32 -21.02 16.58
CA MET A 394 6.98 -19.60 16.52
C MET A 394 7.62 -18.91 15.30
N MET A 395 7.12 -17.73 14.91
CA MET A 395 7.74 -16.85 13.89
C MET A 395 8.00 -15.45 14.44
N ILE A 396 9.15 -14.87 14.09
CA ILE A 396 9.50 -13.46 14.38
C ILE A 396 9.65 -12.73 13.05
N VAL A 397 8.89 -11.64 12.86
CA VAL A 397 8.91 -10.80 11.68
C VAL A 397 9.54 -9.45 12.04
N VAL A 398 10.76 -9.19 11.57
CA VAL A 398 11.46 -7.93 11.93
C VAL A 398 10.99 -6.80 11.03
N GLY A 399 10.44 -5.72 11.60
CA GLY A 399 10.07 -4.51 10.88
C GLY A 399 9.53 -3.39 11.77
N GLY A 400 9.14 -2.27 11.17
CA GLY A 400 8.53 -1.16 11.91
C GLY A 400 7.05 -1.43 12.25
N PHE A 401 6.57 -0.91 13.38
CA PHE A 401 5.17 -1.10 13.82
C PHE A 401 4.12 -0.53 12.85
N ASN A 402 4.49 0.47 12.05
CA ASN A 402 3.62 1.10 11.06
C ASN A 402 3.72 0.46 9.65
N SER A 403 4.56 -0.57 9.49
CA SER A 403 4.75 -1.23 8.19
C SER A 403 3.63 -2.21 7.88
N SER A 404 2.79 -1.89 6.89
CA SER A 404 1.70 -2.78 6.47
C SER A 404 2.22 -4.13 5.95
N ASN A 405 3.33 -4.15 5.21
CA ASN A 405 3.91 -5.43 4.76
C ASN A 405 4.39 -6.27 5.96
N THR A 406 4.97 -5.64 6.99
CA THR A 406 5.42 -6.35 8.18
C THR A 406 4.24 -6.97 8.94
N SER A 407 3.15 -6.23 9.13
CA SER A 407 1.96 -6.77 9.80
C SER A 407 1.37 -7.95 9.02
N HIS A 408 1.23 -7.83 7.69
CA HIS A 408 0.69 -8.92 6.87
C HIS A 408 1.56 -10.18 6.87
N LEU A 409 2.89 -10.05 6.91
CA LEU A 409 3.78 -11.22 7.04
C LEU A 409 3.62 -11.92 8.40
N GLN A 410 3.28 -11.16 9.45
CA GLN A 410 3.01 -11.69 10.79
C GLN A 410 1.61 -12.32 10.91
N GLU A 411 0.62 -11.81 10.19
CA GLU A 411 -0.73 -12.37 10.13
C GLU A 411 -0.75 -13.79 9.51
N ILE A 412 0.14 -14.07 8.55
CA ILE A 412 0.17 -15.36 7.81
C ILE A 412 0.34 -16.59 8.73
N PRO A 413 1.34 -16.66 9.63
CA PRO A 413 1.47 -17.77 10.57
C PRO A 413 0.32 -17.83 11.59
N GLU A 414 -0.23 -16.70 12.04
CA GLU A 414 -1.34 -16.68 12.99
C GLU A 414 -2.59 -17.33 12.41
N MET A 415 -2.87 -17.12 11.12
CA MET A 415 -3.94 -17.82 10.40
C MET A 415 -3.78 -19.34 10.39
N ARG A 416 -2.57 -19.85 10.67
CA ARG A 416 -2.27 -21.29 10.82
C ARG A 416 -2.11 -21.74 12.27
N GLY A 417 -2.43 -20.89 13.23
CA GLY A 417 -2.30 -21.19 14.66
C GLY A 417 -0.86 -21.25 15.16
N ILE A 418 0.10 -20.66 14.41
CA ILE A 418 1.49 -20.56 14.83
C ILE A 418 1.69 -19.19 15.50
N PRO A 419 2.19 -19.12 16.75
CA PRO A 419 2.49 -17.84 17.40
C PRO A 419 3.45 -16.98 16.57
N SER A 420 3.08 -15.72 16.32
CA SER A 420 3.89 -14.80 15.53
C SER A 420 4.01 -13.41 16.15
N PHE A 421 5.21 -12.82 16.09
CA PHE A 421 5.56 -11.54 16.73
C PHE A 421 6.24 -10.61 15.72
N TRP A 422 6.05 -9.29 15.87
CA TRP A 422 6.77 -8.27 15.09
C TRP A 422 7.26 -7.09 15.92
#